data_AF-A0A3B8M1N4-F1
#
_entry.id   AF-A0A3B8M1N4-F1
#
_cell.length_a   1.000
_cell.length_b   1.000
_cell.length_c   1.000
_cell.angle_alpha   90.00
_cell.angle_beta   90.00
_cell.angle_gamma   90.00
#
_symmetry.space_group_name_H-M   'P 1'
#
loop_
_entity.id
_entity.type
_entity.pdbx_description
1 polymer ?
#
loop_
_entity_poly.entity_id
_entity_poly.type
_entity_poly.pdbx_seq_one_letter_code
_entity_poly.pdbx_strand_id
1 'polypeptide(L)'
;ASCTISDTGAYGWITVQGEGTIGSLKLQTPAMIRFGEMTDDEVFVSAPAAAAGVTITNSGTEPLVSLRYFGPDANPDAPSVGDHKAN
;
A
#
# COMPACT_ATOMS: atom_id res chain seq x y z
N ALA A 1 -14.21 0.01 6.17
CA ALA A 1 -14.10 -1.36 5.59
C ALA A 1 -12.69 -1.89 5.88
N SER A 2 -12.47 -3.20 6.04
CA SER A 2 -11.13 -3.76 6.34
C SER A 2 -10.82 -5.02 5.54
N CYS A 3 -9.56 -5.20 5.18
CA CYS A 3 -9.03 -6.45 4.62
C CYS A 3 -7.60 -6.70 5.12
N THR A 4 -7.17 -7.96 5.09
CA THR A 4 -5.77 -8.33 5.34
C THR A 4 -5.15 -8.78 4.02
N ILE A 5 -3.98 -8.23 3.71
CA ILE A 5 -3.23 -8.52 2.50
C ILE A 5 -1.89 -9.12 2.90
N SER A 6 -1.56 -10.28 2.35
CA SER A 6 -0.25 -10.93 2.45
C SER A 6 0.47 -10.84 1.11
N ASP A 7 1.77 -10.58 1.15
CA ASP A 7 2.62 -10.49 -0.04
C ASP A 7 3.91 -11.29 0.14
N THR A 8 4.51 -11.70 -0.97
CA THR A 8 5.70 -12.56 -1.03
C THR A 8 7.02 -11.81 -0.85
N GLY A 9 7.00 -10.48 -0.77
CA GLY A 9 8.18 -9.65 -0.55
C GLY A 9 7.86 -8.32 0.14
N ALA A 10 8.91 -7.65 0.62
CA ALA A 10 8.79 -6.30 1.16
C ALA A 10 8.33 -5.32 0.07
N TYR A 11 7.60 -4.28 0.47
CA TYR A 11 7.08 -3.29 -0.48
C TYR A 11 6.94 -1.90 0.14
N GLY A 12 6.99 -0.90 -0.74
CA GLY A 12 6.58 0.46 -0.43
C GLY A 12 5.08 0.65 -0.69
N TRP A 13 4.43 1.44 0.15
CA TRP A 13 3.03 1.82 0.04
C TRP A 13 2.93 3.34 -0.07
N ILE A 14 2.18 3.86 -1.05
CA ILE A 14 1.87 5.28 -1.20
C ILE A 14 0.35 5.46 -1.26
N THR A 15 -0.20 6.29 -0.39
CA THR A 15 -1.64 6.57 -0.29
C THR A 15 -2.03 7.73 -1.19
N VAL A 16 -2.78 7.45 -2.24
CA VAL A 16 -3.13 8.43 -3.29
C VAL A 16 -4.57 8.94 -3.22
N GLN A 17 -5.43 8.27 -2.47
CA GLN A 17 -6.75 8.78 -2.07
C GLN A 17 -7.15 8.22 -0.70
N GLY A 18 -7.90 8.99 0.10
CA GLY A 18 -8.54 8.50 1.31
C GLY A 18 -7.66 8.53 2.55
N GLU A 19 -8.23 7.97 3.61
CA GLU A 19 -7.60 7.83 4.91
C GLU A 19 -7.94 6.49 5.55
N GLY A 20 -7.03 6.01 6.37
CA GLY A 20 -7.13 4.70 6.96
C GLY A 20 -5.97 4.35 7.86
N THR A 21 -5.74 3.06 8.02
CA THR A 21 -4.60 2.52 8.74
C THR A 21 -4.03 1.28 8.03
N ILE A 22 -2.73 1.06 8.20
CA ILE A 22 -2.03 -0.19 7.87
C ILE A 22 -1.36 -0.71 9.13
N GLY A 23 -1.86 -1.83 9.66
CA GLY A 23 -1.51 -2.26 11.01
C GLY A 23 -1.82 -1.15 12.04
N SER A 24 -0.79 -0.68 12.75
CA SER A 24 -0.90 0.43 13.72
C SER A 24 -0.55 1.81 13.15
N LEU A 25 -0.15 1.90 11.88
CA LEU A 25 0.26 3.14 11.25
C LEU A 25 -0.93 3.81 10.56
N LYS A 26 -1.00 5.14 10.65
CA LYS A 26 -2.00 5.94 9.95
C LYS A 26 -1.64 6.03 8.47
N LEU A 27 -2.67 6.03 7.63
CA LEU A 27 -2.60 6.32 6.21
C LEU A 27 -3.46 7.54 5.91
N GLN A 28 -2.91 8.52 5.20
CA GLN A 28 -3.69 9.68 4.77
C GLN A 28 -3.09 10.26 3.49
N THR A 29 -3.92 10.45 2.46
CA THR A 29 -3.48 11.19 1.27
C THR A 29 -3.14 12.63 1.63
N PRO A 30 -1.98 13.15 1.18
CA PRO A 30 -1.61 14.53 1.49
C PRO A 30 -2.49 15.48 0.69
N ALA A 31 -3.16 16.42 1.37
CA ALA A 31 -3.86 17.51 0.72
C ALA A 31 -2.94 18.75 0.53
N MET A 32 -2.10 19.04 1.52
CA MET A 32 -1.12 20.13 1.53
C MET A 32 0.08 19.70 2.37
N ILE A 33 1.30 19.90 1.88
CA ILE A 33 2.54 19.53 2.57
C ILE A 33 3.40 20.78 2.73
N ARG A 34 3.83 21.10 3.95
CA ARG A 34 4.83 22.14 4.22
C ARG A 34 6.23 21.55 4.30
N PHE A 35 7.24 22.39 4.04
CA PHE A 35 8.62 21.98 4.23
C PHE A 35 8.89 21.55 5.68
N GLY A 36 9.38 20.32 5.86
CA GLY A 36 9.66 19.72 7.18
C GLY A 36 8.45 19.06 7.85
N GLU A 37 7.27 19.10 7.23
CA GLU A 37 6.08 18.38 7.71
C GLU A 37 6.21 16.89 7.37
N MET A 38 6.02 16.03 8.37
CA MET A 38 5.97 14.58 8.16
C MET A 38 4.57 14.20 7.65
N THR A 39 4.53 13.39 6.61
CA THR A 39 3.28 12.92 6.00
C THR A 39 3.03 11.46 6.37
N ASP A 40 1.75 11.09 6.39
CA ASP A 40 1.27 9.73 6.69
C ASP A 40 0.90 8.97 5.40
N ASP A 41 1.39 9.40 4.24
CA ASP A 41 1.00 8.80 2.96
C ASP A 41 1.93 7.66 2.52
N GLU A 42 3.17 7.63 3.01
CA GLU A 42 4.17 6.63 2.66
C GLU A 42 4.49 5.69 3.82
N VAL A 43 4.44 4.38 3.56
CA VAL A 43 4.81 3.34 4.53
C VAL A 43 5.66 2.28 3.87
N PHE A 44 6.65 1.75 4.60
CA PHE A 44 7.41 0.57 4.19
C PHE A 44 6.95 -0.67 4.96
N VAL A 45 6.53 -1.70 4.23
CA VAL A 45 6.16 -3.00 4.80
C VAL A 45 7.33 -3.97 4.63
N SER A 46 7.90 -4.39 5.76
CA SER A 46 9.03 -5.32 5.79
C SER A 46 8.63 -6.73 5.33
N ALA A 47 9.57 -7.51 4.82
CA ALA A 47 9.29 -8.87 4.33
C ALA A 47 8.60 -9.78 5.37
N PRO A 48 8.98 -9.78 6.67
CA PRO A 48 8.25 -10.55 7.66
C PRO A 48 6.81 -10.09 7.87
N ALA A 49 6.55 -8.76 7.84
CA ALA A 49 5.21 -8.21 8.00
C ALA A 49 4.34 -8.51 6.76
N ALA A 50 4.91 -8.38 5.56
CA ALA A 50 4.25 -8.75 4.31
C ALA A 50 3.86 -10.23 4.29
N ALA A 51 4.76 -11.12 4.70
CA ALA A 51 4.51 -12.56 4.76
C ALA A 51 3.47 -12.94 5.83
N ALA A 52 3.48 -12.28 6.99
CA ALA A 52 2.47 -12.47 8.04
C ALA A 52 1.09 -11.92 7.64
N GLY A 53 1.08 -10.96 6.70
CA GLY A 53 -0.08 -10.22 6.29
C GLY A 53 -0.29 -8.96 7.13
N VAL A 54 -0.66 -7.88 6.46
CA VAL A 54 -0.98 -6.59 7.09
C VAL A 54 -2.47 -6.30 6.94
N THR A 55 -3.12 -5.82 8.01
CA THR A 55 -4.52 -5.40 7.96
C THR A 55 -4.59 -3.94 7.55
N ILE A 56 -5.33 -3.67 6.48
CA ILE A 56 -5.67 -2.33 6.00
C ILE A 56 -7.10 -2.04 6.41
N THR A 57 -7.32 -0.87 7.02
CA THR A 57 -8.66 -0.39 7.35
C THR A 57 -8.89 0.96 6.67
N ASN A 58 -9.93 1.04 5.84
CA ASN A 58 -10.47 2.31 5.37
C ASN A 58 -11.42 2.87 6.44
N SER A 59 -11.02 3.98 7.06
CA SER A 59 -11.78 4.72 8.06
C SER A 59 -12.48 5.96 7.52
N GLY A 60 -12.14 6.40 6.31
CA GLY A 60 -12.70 7.57 5.68
C GLY A 60 -14.07 7.33 5.04
N THR A 61 -14.65 8.41 4.52
CA THR A 61 -15.91 8.38 3.73
C THR A 61 -15.67 8.13 2.25
N GLU A 62 -14.42 8.21 1.79
CA GLU A 62 -14.01 7.99 0.40
C GLU A 62 -13.23 6.68 0.22
N PRO A 63 -13.03 6.21 -1.02
CA PRO A 63 -12.17 5.06 -1.29
C PRO A 63 -10.73 5.30 -0.80
N LEU A 64 -10.18 4.33 -0.09
CA LEU A 64 -8.75 4.28 0.22
C LEU A 64 -8.03 3.66 -0.98
N VAL A 65 -7.26 4.47 -1.70
CA VAL A 65 -6.53 4.06 -2.91
C VAL A 65 -5.04 4.22 -2.67
N SER A 66 -4.28 3.20 -3.08
CA SER A 66 -2.84 3.15 -2.84
C SER A 66 -2.07 2.52 -4.00
N LEU A 67 -0.82 2.94 -4.16
CA LEU A 67 0.16 2.28 -5.01
C LEU A 67 1.10 1.42 -4.15
N ARG A 68 1.30 0.17 -4.56
CA ARG A 68 2.26 -0.76 -3.93
C ARG A 68 3.44 -0.98 -4.86
N TYR A 69 4.65 -0.72 -4.37
CA TYR A 69 5.89 -0.83 -5.11
C TYR A 69 6.71 -2.00 -4.56
N PHE A 70 6.98 -2.95 -5.43
CA PHE A 70 7.70 -4.17 -5.08
C PHE A 70 9.11 -4.13 -5.66
N GLY A 71 10.06 -4.71 -4.92
CA GLY A 71 11.40 -4.97 -5.45
C GLY A 71 11.39 -6.02 -6.56
N PRO A 72 12.52 -6.19 -7.28
CA PRO A 72 12.68 -7.29 -8.22
C PRO A 72 12.44 -8.63 -7.53
N ASP A 73 11.89 -9.59 -8.28
CA ASP A 73 11.61 -10.96 -7.84
C ASP A 73 10.63 -11.12 -6.66
N ALA A 74 10.09 -10.02 -6.12
CA ALA A 74 9.17 -10.06 -4.99
C ALA A 74 7.84 -10.73 -5.33
N ASN A 75 7.40 -10.68 -6.59
CA ASN A 75 6.16 -11.30 -7.08
C ASN A 75 6.46 -12.16 -8.32
N PRO A 76 6.88 -13.43 -8.16
CA PRO A 76 7.25 -14.31 -9.27
C PRO A 76 6.10 -14.60 -10.24
N ASP A 77 4.86 -14.60 -9.74
CA ASP A 77 3.65 -14.86 -10.50
C ASP A 77 3.01 -13.58 -11.08
N ALA A 78 3.71 -12.44 -11.01
CA ALA A 78 3.20 -11.20 -11.57
C ALA A 78 3.01 -11.33 -13.09
N PRO A 79 1.90 -10.80 -13.66
CA PRO A 79 1.67 -10.83 -15.09
C PRO A 79 2.75 -10.05 -15.83
N SER A 80 3.09 -10.52 -17.02
CA SER A 80 3.96 -9.80 -17.93
C SER A 80 3.28 -8.54 -18.47
N VAL A 81 4.11 -7.57 -18.88
CA VAL A 81 3.61 -6.33 -19.49
C VAL A 81 2.84 -6.67 -20.76
N GLY A 82 1.52 -6.44 -20.75
CA GLY A 82 0.65 -6.66 -21.90
C GLY A 82 -0.30 -7.85 -21.79
N ASP A 83 -0.22 -8.66 -20.73
CA ASP A 83 -1.07 -9.84 -20.55
C ASP A 83 -2.58 -9.49 -20.56
N HIS A 84 -2.94 -8.27 -20.18
CA HIS A 84 -4.33 -7.77 -20.25
C HIS A 84 -4.93 -7.78 -21.66
N LYS A 85 -4.12 -7.84 -22.73
CA LYS A 85 -4.58 -7.86 -24.13
C LYS A 85 -4.96 -9.26 -24.63
N ALA A 86 -4.59 -10.31 -23.90
CA ALA A 86 -4.85 -11.69 -24.28
C ALA A 86 -6.23 -12.20 -23.82
N ASN A 87 -7.00 -11.37 -23.11
CA ASN A 87 -8.34 -11.68 -22.59
C ASN A 87 -9.44 -11.01 -23.39
#